data_AF-A0A7S0LX98-F1
#
_entry.id   AF-A0A7S0LX98-F1
#
_cell.length_a   1.000
_cell.length_b   1.000
_cell.length_c   1.000
_cell.angle_alpha   90.00
_cell.angle_beta   90.00
_cell.angle_gamma   90.00
#
_symmetry.space_group_name_H-M   'P 1'
#
loop_
_entity.id
_entity.type
_entity.pdbx_description
1 polymer ?
#
loop_
_entity_poly.entity_id
_entity_poly.type
_entity_poly.pdbx_seq_one_letter_code
_entity_poly.pdbx_strand_id
1 'polypeptide(L)'
;MGCGMSSGNASNNSSDKNTRTEDPQIYPAENHVPALVQEPTYNQKPRNCVDITKIEKKIQSFFSRQDAEYVDHVHAKYMDLETKLMLLPNFLSALTDLDIDLGVKDSDEIHEFFHTMDVNDDNGLDLEEFRRAVKEPTRVEQWASTLQLSQLLASCIPQQDGIDTLRVASLLSKEDIDKICELFVQGMKRILVRYCGKLRESFCSMDSKASSKTSGIASKFSVQTLACGRIDDFHKGLRERIGAPHLDFLRAMKLEHCDKPGFDFTFKTSNYGIVTTPKKEWGIVAGSAQCPETDLQHGRVIPRLEQLRKLPIATELTDAEIYSLVLYTGPMFTVYNSILRRWPAETFEPFRANTFSTTIHVLVSAVQKIARSMTLPEGLLLYRGLGGLLDLPDCFWKADGRGCRGFSEWGFLSTTSCKDVAM
;
A
#
# COMPACT_ATOMS: atom_id res chain seq x y z
N MET A 1 47.52 -53.68 -8.74
CA MET A 1 48.96 -53.42 -8.52
C MET A 1 49.67 -53.55 -9.86
N GLY A 2 50.68 -52.70 -10.12
CA GLY A 2 51.25 -52.48 -11.47
C GLY A 2 50.41 -51.48 -12.28
N CYS A 3 50.95 -50.56 -13.07
CA CYS A 3 52.32 -50.06 -13.29
C CYS A 3 52.22 -48.51 -13.38
N GLY A 4 53.23 -47.66 -13.11
CA GLY A 4 54.62 -47.69 -13.57
C GLY A 4 54.81 -46.51 -14.55
N MET A 5 55.46 -45.43 -14.12
CA MET A 5 55.63 -44.15 -14.85
C MET A 5 56.79 -44.19 -15.88
N SER A 6 56.95 -43.07 -16.63
CA SER A 6 58.08 -42.67 -17.51
C SER A 6 58.09 -43.30 -18.93
N SER A 7 58.58 -42.65 -20.01
CA SER A 7 59.04 -41.26 -20.27
C SER A 7 59.41 -41.07 -21.77
N GLY A 8 59.53 -39.80 -22.24
CA GLY A 8 60.24 -39.42 -23.50
C GLY A 8 59.33 -39.32 -24.74
N ASN A 9 59.18 -38.14 -25.36
CA ASN A 9 60.09 -37.44 -26.30
C ASN A 9 60.21 -38.12 -27.70
N ALA A 10 60.30 -37.42 -28.84
CA ALA A 10 59.88 -36.07 -29.28
C ALA A 10 60.37 -35.88 -30.74
N SER A 11 59.53 -35.47 -31.71
CA SER A 11 60.01 -34.86 -32.98
C SER A 11 58.91 -34.36 -33.93
N ASN A 12 58.92 -33.05 -34.21
CA ASN A 12 58.74 -32.35 -35.52
C ASN A 12 57.43 -32.55 -36.32
N ASN A 13 56.60 -31.50 -36.47
CA ASN A 13 56.62 -30.45 -37.52
C ASN A 13 56.17 -30.98 -38.92
N SER A 14 55.30 -30.32 -39.69
CA SER A 14 54.79 -28.92 -39.64
C SER A 14 53.48 -28.72 -40.42
N SER A 15 52.84 -27.57 -40.16
CA SER A 15 51.87 -26.79 -40.99
C SER A 15 50.42 -26.80 -40.46
N ASP A 16 49.67 -25.68 -40.41
CA ASP A 16 49.97 -24.28 -40.77
C ASP A 16 49.02 -23.31 -40.04
N LYS A 17 49.53 -22.19 -39.49
CA LYS A 17 48.82 -20.92 -39.10
C LYS A 17 47.61 -21.02 -38.11
N ASN A 18 47.28 -20.01 -37.29
CA ASN A 18 47.75 -18.63 -37.21
C ASN A 18 47.79 -18.15 -35.75
N THR A 19 48.69 -17.23 -35.42
CA THR A 19 48.93 -16.71 -34.06
C THR A 19 47.89 -15.69 -33.59
N ARG A 20 47.64 -15.64 -32.28
CA ARG A 20 46.92 -14.54 -31.62
C ARG A 20 47.49 -14.31 -30.22
N THR A 21 48.16 -13.18 -30.04
CA THR A 21 48.68 -12.65 -28.77
C THR A 21 48.49 -11.14 -28.80
N GLU A 22 47.91 -10.59 -27.72
CA GLU A 22 48.28 -9.35 -26.99
C GLU A 22 48.72 -8.11 -27.81
N ASP A 23 48.27 -6.87 -27.57
CA ASP A 23 47.48 -6.26 -26.49
C ASP A 23 46.84 -4.92 -27.01
N PRO A 24 46.64 -3.82 -26.25
CA PRO A 24 45.47 -3.47 -25.45
C PRO A 24 44.62 -2.29 -26.03
N GLN A 25 43.66 -1.81 -25.21
CA GLN A 25 43.18 -0.40 -25.10
C GLN A 25 41.92 0.06 -25.91
N ILE A 26 41.28 1.10 -25.33
CA ILE A 26 40.26 2.04 -25.85
C ILE A 26 38.77 1.68 -25.61
N TYR A 27 38.20 2.37 -24.62
CA TYR A 27 36.75 2.65 -24.53
C TYR A 27 36.36 3.75 -25.55
N PRO A 28 35.22 3.62 -26.24
CA PRO A 28 34.47 4.76 -26.74
C PRO A 28 33.36 5.14 -25.74
N ALA A 29 33.33 6.40 -25.31
CA ALA A 29 32.19 6.99 -24.63
C ALA A 29 31.32 7.72 -25.67
N GLU A 30 30.09 7.27 -25.89
CA GLU A 30 29.07 8.07 -26.58
C GLU A 30 27.75 8.06 -25.81
N ASN A 31 27.16 9.25 -25.71
CA ASN A 31 25.98 9.52 -24.90
C ASN A 31 24.70 9.05 -25.60
N HIS A 32 24.14 7.90 -25.20
CA HIS A 32 22.72 7.63 -25.45
C HIS A 32 21.85 8.18 -24.32
N VAL A 33 21.51 9.46 -24.46
CA VAL A 33 20.32 10.02 -23.81
C VAL A 33 19.10 9.27 -24.35
N PRO A 34 18.26 8.63 -23.51
CA PRO A 34 17.03 8.02 -23.98
C PRO A 34 16.15 9.09 -24.63
N ALA A 35 15.66 8.82 -25.84
CA ALA A 35 14.86 9.76 -26.60
C ALA A 35 13.67 10.27 -25.76
N LEU A 36 13.44 11.58 -25.80
CA LEU A 36 12.23 12.20 -25.24
C LEU A 36 11.02 11.47 -25.81
N VAL A 37 10.28 10.78 -24.94
CA VAL A 37 9.01 10.14 -25.28
C VAL A 37 8.11 11.23 -25.86
N GLN A 38 7.70 11.05 -27.12
CA GLN A 38 6.83 12.00 -27.81
C GLN A 38 5.53 12.16 -27.01
N GLU A 39 5.15 13.41 -26.72
CA GLU A 39 3.92 13.68 -25.96
C GLU A 39 2.71 13.13 -26.74
N PRO A 40 1.82 12.33 -26.09
CA PRO A 40 0.65 11.82 -26.76
C PRO A 40 -0.33 12.96 -27.06
N THR A 41 -0.73 13.10 -28.32
CA THR A 41 -1.70 14.09 -28.81
C THR A 41 -3.11 13.79 -28.29
N TYR A 42 -3.39 14.24 -27.06
CA TYR A 42 -4.71 14.07 -26.45
C TYR A 42 -5.69 15.14 -26.91
N ASN A 43 -6.77 14.71 -27.58
CA ASN A 43 -7.79 15.58 -28.15
C ASN A 43 -8.85 15.99 -27.10
N GLN A 44 -8.38 16.48 -25.95
CA GLN A 44 -9.19 17.15 -24.93
C GLN A 44 -8.53 18.49 -24.60
N LYS A 45 -9.29 19.59 -24.67
CA LYS A 45 -8.77 20.93 -24.34
C LYS A 45 -8.12 20.89 -22.95
N PRO A 46 -6.87 21.36 -22.78
CA PRO A 46 -6.30 21.53 -21.45
C PRO A 46 -7.21 22.47 -20.66
N ARG A 47 -7.74 22.00 -19.52
CA ARG A 47 -8.46 22.87 -18.60
C ARG A 47 -7.48 23.92 -18.10
N ASN A 48 -7.78 25.17 -18.44
CA ASN A 48 -7.16 26.46 -18.08
C ASN A 48 -5.75 26.41 -17.46
N CYS A 49 -4.84 27.19 -18.05
CA CYS A 49 -3.59 27.59 -17.40
C CYS A 49 -3.82 27.96 -15.94
N VAL A 50 -2.86 27.57 -15.10
CA VAL A 50 -2.83 27.87 -13.68
C VAL A 50 -3.05 29.37 -13.46
N ASP A 51 -4.14 29.70 -12.75
CA ASP A 51 -4.48 31.06 -12.37
C ASP A 51 -3.57 31.47 -11.21
N ILE A 52 -2.48 32.18 -11.55
CA ILE A 52 -1.41 32.58 -10.61
C ILE A 52 -2.00 33.37 -9.44
N THR A 53 -2.92 34.29 -9.72
CA THR A 53 -3.68 35.08 -8.72
C THR A 53 -4.42 34.21 -7.69
N LYS A 54 -4.92 33.03 -8.09
CA LYS A 54 -5.52 32.08 -7.13
C LYS A 54 -4.49 31.32 -6.32
N ILE A 55 -3.30 31.05 -6.85
CA ILE A 55 -2.20 30.46 -6.08
C ILE A 55 -1.68 31.45 -5.05
N GLU A 56 -1.46 32.72 -5.43
CA GLU A 56 -1.03 33.77 -4.51
C GLU A 56 -2.02 33.95 -3.35
N LYS A 57 -3.33 33.98 -3.65
CA LYS A 57 -4.37 34.01 -2.62
C LYS A 57 -4.33 32.77 -1.70
N LYS A 58 -4.10 31.57 -2.25
CA LYS A 58 -3.98 30.33 -1.46
C LYS A 58 -2.75 30.29 -0.57
N ILE A 59 -1.62 30.83 -1.04
CA ILE A 59 -0.40 30.97 -0.24
C ILE A 59 -0.64 31.96 0.91
N GLN A 60 -1.33 33.07 0.66
CA GLN A 60 -1.72 34.02 1.71
C GLN A 60 -2.68 33.37 2.73
N SER A 61 -3.72 32.67 2.27
CA SER A 61 -4.63 31.88 3.13
C SER A 61 -3.87 30.89 4.02
N PHE A 62 -2.88 30.17 3.47
CA PHE A 62 -2.06 29.24 4.27
C PHE A 62 -1.37 29.95 5.44
N PHE A 63 -0.74 31.10 5.20
CA PHE A 63 -0.14 31.89 6.30
C PHE A 63 -1.20 32.41 7.28
N SER A 64 -2.36 32.84 6.79
CA SER A 64 -3.50 33.25 7.63
C SER A 64 -4.07 32.11 8.50
N ARG A 65 -3.99 30.83 8.09
CA ARG A 65 -4.34 29.67 8.95
C ARG A 65 -3.29 29.37 10.04
N GLN A 66 -2.04 29.78 9.83
CA GLN A 66 -0.96 29.61 10.82
C GLN A 66 -0.94 30.75 11.86
N ASP A 67 -1.52 31.91 11.52
CA ASP A 67 -1.69 33.05 12.41
C ASP A 67 -2.86 32.81 13.38
N ALA A 68 -2.54 32.66 14.67
CA ALA A 68 -3.53 32.44 15.72
C ALA A 68 -4.46 33.64 15.92
N GLU A 69 -3.97 34.89 15.79
CA GLU A 69 -4.80 36.08 15.98
C GLU A 69 -5.83 36.21 14.84
N TYR A 70 -5.44 35.83 13.62
CA TYR A 70 -6.35 35.80 12.47
C TYR A 70 -7.42 34.71 12.61
N VAL A 71 -7.04 33.49 13.01
CA VAL A 71 -8.01 32.40 13.27
C VAL A 71 -8.99 32.77 14.37
N ASP A 72 -8.53 33.38 15.46
CA ASP A 72 -9.39 33.87 16.55
C ASP A 72 -10.35 34.98 16.08
N HIS A 73 -9.90 35.87 15.20
CA HIS A 73 -10.74 36.90 14.60
C HIS A 73 -11.84 36.29 13.71
N VAL A 74 -11.51 35.28 12.89
CA VAL A 74 -12.51 34.55 12.10
C VAL A 74 -13.48 33.79 13.01
N HIS A 75 -13.01 33.17 14.09
CA HIS A 75 -13.89 32.56 15.09
C HIS A 75 -14.87 33.58 15.66
N ALA A 76 -14.38 34.71 16.16
CA ALA A 76 -15.20 35.78 16.74
C ALA A 76 -16.19 36.41 15.76
N LYS A 77 -15.89 36.40 14.45
CA LYS A 77 -16.77 36.90 13.38
C LYS A 77 -17.98 35.97 13.12
N TYR A 78 -17.83 34.67 13.30
CA TYR A 78 -18.83 33.65 12.94
C TYR A 78 -19.44 32.90 14.13
N MET A 79 -18.93 33.12 15.35
CA MET A 79 -19.49 32.65 16.61
C MET A 79 -20.93 33.17 16.80
N ASP A 80 -21.83 32.34 17.32
CA ASP A 80 -23.13 32.79 17.78
C ASP A 80 -23.00 33.69 19.03
N LEU A 81 -23.76 34.78 19.07
CA LEU A 81 -23.63 35.79 20.12
C LEU A 81 -24.27 35.37 21.44
N GLU A 82 -25.24 34.47 21.44
CA GLU A 82 -25.94 33.98 22.63
C GLU A 82 -25.20 32.78 23.24
N THR A 83 -24.88 31.76 22.44
CA THR A 83 -24.26 30.52 22.94
C THR A 83 -22.75 30.60 23.11
N LYS A 84 -22.08 31.52 22.41
CA LYS A 84 -20.61 31.60 22.26
C LYS A 84 -19.98 30.43 21.50
N LEU A 85 -20.77 29.70 20.72
CA LEU A 85 -20.33 28.57 19.92
C LEU A 85 -20.46 28.85 18.42
N MET A 86 -19.61 28.24 17.61
CA MET A 86 -19.74 28.29 16.15
C MET A 86 -20.63 27.13 15.65
N LEU A 87 -21.86 27.46 15.26
CA LEU A 87 -22.80 26.49 14.68
C LEU A 87 -22.41 26.14 13.24
N LEU A 88 -22.79 24.94 12.77
CA LEU A 88 -22.41 24.39 11.46
C LEU A 88 -22.60 25.33 10.24
N PRO A 89 -23.71 26.09 10.07
CA PRO A 89 -23.85 27.01 8.93
C PRO A 89 -22.81 28.15 8.95
N ASN A 90 -22.45 28.60 10.15
CA ASN A 90 -21.44 29.64 10.35
C ASN A 90 -20.03 29.05 10.17
N PHE A 91 -19.82 27.80 10.57
CA PHE A 91 -18.57 27.08 10.34
C PHE A 91 -18.24 26.96 8.85
N LEU A 92 -19.20 26.59 8.00
CA LEU A 92 -19.00 26.57 6.55
C LEU A 92 -18.64 27.94 5.97
N SER A 93 -19.19 29.01 6.55
CA SER A 93 -18.87 30.39 6.18
C SER A 93 -17.44 30.77 6.62
N ALA A 94 -17.03 30.39 7.83
CA ALA A 94 -15.68 30.59 8.36
C ALA A 94 -14.62 29.82 7.56
N LEU A 95 -14.90 28.58 7.16
CA LEU A 95 -14.03 27.80 6.27
C LEU A 95 -13.87 28.47 4.90
N THR A 96 -14.94 29.06 4.36
CA THR A 96 -14.91 29.80 3.08
C THR A 96 -14.02 31.05 3.18
N ASP A 97 -14.11 31.79 4.29
CA ASP A 97 -13.26 32.95 4.57
C ASP A 97 -11.77 32.59 4.70
N LEU A 98 -11.48 31.40 5.28
CA LEU A 98 -10.13 30.84 5.41
C LEU A 98 -9.63 30.11 4.14
N ASP A 99 -10.40 30.12 3.04
CA ASP A 99 -10.13 29.39 1.78
C ASP A 99 -9.86 27.88 2.01
N ILE A 100 -10.61 27.26 2.93
CA ILE A 100 -10.55 25.83 3.24
C ILE A 100 -11.54 25.06 2.38
N ASP A 101 -11.02 24.31 1.41
CA ASP A 101 -11.77 23.30 0.67
C ASP A 101 -11.60 21.95 1.38
N LEU A 102 -12.63 21.49 2.10
CA LEU A 102 -12.64 20.16 2.72
C LEU A 102 -12.55 19.02 1.68
N GLY A 103 -12.78 19.30 0.40
CA GLY A 103 -12.84 18.28 -0.66
C GLY A 103 -14.08 17.38 -0.57
N VAL A 104 -15.08 17.83 0.19
CA VAL A 104 -16.35 17.16 0.48
C VAL A 104 -17.45 17.82 -0.36
N LYS A 105 -18.37 17.02 -0.88
CA LYS A 105 -19.53 17.49 -1.67
C LYS A 105 -20.88 17.04 -1.11
N ASP A 106 -20.85 16.17 -0.10
CA ASP A 106 -22.03 15.64 0.55
C ASP A 106 -22.31 16.45 1.82
N SER A 107 -23.59 16.67 2.14
CA SER A 107 -23.96 17.28 3.43
C SER A 107 -23.54 16.37 4.58
N ASP A 108 -23.66 15.06 4.39
CA ASP A 108 -23.55 14.10 5.49
C ASP A 108 -22.09 13.95 5.95
N GLU A 109 -21.14 13.94 5.01
CA GLU A 109 -19.69 14.00 5.28
C GLU A 109 -19.27 15.31 5.98
N ILE A 110 -19.95 16.44 5.70
CA ILE A 110 -19.72 17.73 6.39
C ILE A 110 -20.24 17.67 7.84
N HIS A 111 -21.43 17.11 8.04
CA HIS A 111 -22.02 16.92 9.37
C HIS A 111 -21.15 15.98 10.22
N GLU A 112 -20.66 14.87 9.66
CA GLU A 112 -19.76 13.92 10.36
C GLU A 112 -18.43 14.59 10.74
N PHE A 113 -17.83 15.39 9.85
CA PHE A 113 -16.61 16.15 10.17
C PHE A 113 -16.85 17.16 11.29
N PHE A 114 -17.97 17.88 11.28
CA PHE A 114 -18.34 18.83 12.34
C PHE A 114 -18.51 18.13 13.69
N HIS A 115 -19.28 17.05 13.76
CA HIS A 115 -19.44 16.23 14.98
C HIS A 115 -18.14 15.53 15.43
N THR A 116 -17.15 15.37 14.56
CA THR A 116 -15.82 14.86 14.96
C THR A 116 -14.97 15.95 15.62
N MET A 117 -15.26 17.22 15.33
CA MET A 117 -14.56 18.38 15.88
C MET A 117 -15.22 18.95 17.14
N ASP A 118 -16.55 18.79 17.28
CA ASP A 118 -17.28 18.96 18.53
C ASP A 118 -16.96 17.74 19.44
N VAL A 119 -16.06 17.93 20.40
CA VAL A 119 -15.60 16.86 21.31
C VAL A 119 -16.35 16.88 22.64
N ASN A 120 -17.04 17.97 22.95
CA ASN A 120 -17.83 18.11 24.17
C ASN A 120 -19.32 17.73 23.97
N ASP A 121 -19.77 17.58 22.71
CA ASP A 121 -21.12 17.25 22.23
C ASP A 121 -22.18 18.33 22.56
N ASP A 122 -21.77 19.61 22.56
CA ASP A 122 -22.63 20.79 22.81
C ASP A 122 -23.38 21.29 21.56
N ASN A 123 -23.16 20.67 20.40
CA ASN A 123 -23.71 21.00 19.08
C ASN A 123 -23.15 22.30 18.47
N GLY A 124 -21.96 22.69 18.91
CA GLY A 124 -21.19 23.81 18.40
C GLY A 124 -19.71 23.47 18.29
N LEU A 125 -18.90 24.46 17.93
CA LEU A 125 -17.45 24.42 18.13
C LEU A 125 -17.06 25.59 19.01
N ASP A 126 -16.31 25.32 20.08
CA ASP A 126 -15.61 26.35 20.82
C ASP A 126 -14.35 26.86 20.06
N LEU A 127 -13.63 27.81 20.65
CA LEU A 127 -12.43 28.39 20.01
C LEU A 127 -11.32 27.36 19.78
N GLU A 128 -11.09 26.42 20.70
CA GLU A 128 -10.04 25.40 20.58
C GLU A 128 -10.46 24.30 19.59
N GLU A 129 -11.73 23.93 19.58
CA GLU A 129 -12.30 22.99 18.63
C GLU A 129 -12.28 23.53 17.20
N PHE A 130 -12.63 24.82 17.03
CA PHE A 130 -12.47 25.52 15.76
C PHE A 130 -10.99 25.63 15.34
N ARG A 131 -10.09 26.02 16.26
CA ARG A 131 -8.63 26.06 16.02
C ARG A 131 -8.08 24.71 15.58
N ARG A 132 -8.61 23.60 16.11
CA ARG A 132 -8.30 22.23 15.64
C ARG A 132 -8.85 21.98 14.24
N ALA A 133 -10.15 22.26 14.03
CA ALA A 133 -10.82 22.01 12.77
C ALA A 133 -10.19 22.73 11.56
N VAL A 134 -9.70 23.97 11.73
CA VAL A 134 -9.02 24.73 10.66
C VAL A 134 -7.56 24.33 10.42
N LYS A 135 -6.98 23.56 11.36
CA LYS A 135 -5.61 23.01 11.27
C LYS A 135 -5.57 21.57 10.78
N GLU A 136 -6.70 20.88 10.73
CA GLU A 136 -6.78 19.54 10.12
C GLU A 136 -6.39 19.61 8.63
N PRO A 137 -5.40 18.81 8.17
CA PRO A 137 -4.92 18.93 6.80
C PRO A 137 -5.98 18.45 5.80
N THR A 138 -6.27 19.26 4.79
CA THR A 138 -7.13 18.87 3.66
C THR A 138 -6.54 17.66 2.92
N ARG A 139 -7.36 16.93 2.18
CA ARG A 139 -6.94 15.74 1.40
C ARG A 139 -5.76 16.02 0.45
N VAL A 140 -5.66 17.24 -0.06
CA VAL A 140 -4.56 17.68 -0.93
C VAL A 140 -3.30 17.95 -0.13
N GLU A 141 -3.40 18.52 1.07
CA GLU A 141 -2.26 18.72 1.99
C GLU A 141 -1.76 17.39 2.56
N GLN A 142 -2.67 16.46 2.91
CA GLN A 142 -2.34 15.08 3.28
C GLN A 142 -1.57 14.38 2.14
N TRP A 143 -2.08 14.42 0.90
CA TRP A 143 -1.34 13.91 -0.26
C TRP A 143 0.02 14.60 -0.44
N ALA A 144 0.07 15.94 -0.32
CA ALA A 144 1.31 16.70 -0.48
C ALA A 144 2.36 16.32 0.58
N SER A 145 1.95 15.95 1.80
CA SER A 145 2.86 15.45 2.84
C SER A 145 3.54 14.12 2.49
N THR A 146 2.95 13.32 1.58
CA THR A 146 3.58 12.08 1.07
C THR A 146 4.69 12.36 0.06
N LEU A 147 4.72 13.57 -0.51
CA LEU A 147 5.83 14.04 -1.33
C LEU A 147 6.99 14.32 -0.37
N GLN A 148 8.13 13.66 -0.59
CA GLN A 148 9.32 13.69 0.28
C GLN A 148 10.09 15.02 0.19
N LEU A 149 9.37 16.14 0.33
CA LEU A 149 9.87 17.50 0.14
C LEU A 149 10.75 17.96 1.30
N SER A 150 10.50 17.51 2.53
CA SER A 150 11.40 17.78 3.67
C SER A 150 12.75 17.09 3.50
N GLN A 151 12.76 15.85 2.99
CA GLN A 151 14.00 15.14 2.64
C GLN A 151 14.70 15.76 1.43
N LEU A 152 13.95 16.22 0.43
CA LEU A 152 14.52 16.96 -0.70
C LEU A 152 15.19 18.26 -0.24
N LEU A 153 14.52 19.06 0.59
CA LEU A 153 15.07 20.30 1.14
C LEU A 153 16.34 20.01 1.95
N ALA A 154 16.31 19.00 2.82
CA ALA A 154 17.49 18.57 3.57
C ALA A 154 18.65 18.12 2.66
N SER A 155 18.36 17.50 1.51
CA SER A 155 19.39 17.11 0.51
C SER A 155 19.98 18.29 -0.27
N CYS A 156 19.33 19.46 -0.25
CA CYS A 156 19.87 20.69 -0.83
C CYS A 156 20.81 21.44 0.15
N ILE A 157 20.73 21.17 1.45
CA ILE A 157 21.63 21.77 2.44
C ILE A 157 23.00 21.09 2.34
N PRO A 158 24.11 21.84 2.18
CA PRO A 158 25.45 21.26 2.15
C PRO A 158 25.78 20.48 3.43
N GLN A 159 26.47 19.35 3.27
CA GLN A 159 27.05 18.61 4.39
C GLN A 159 28.55 18.89 4.46
N GLN A 160 29.10 19.00 5.67
CA GLN A 160 30.53 19.19 5.91
C GLN A 160 31.00 18.18 6.96
N ASP A 161 32.09 17.46 6.66
CA ASP A 161 32.58 16.38 7.53
C ASP A 161 32.94 16.89 8.92
N GLY A 162 32.38 16.25 9.95
CA GLY A 162 32.62 16.58 11.36
C GLY A 162 31.88 17.83 11.89
N ILE A 163 31.01 18.46 11.11
CA ILE A 163 30.21 19.62 11.54
C ILE A 163 28.73 19.23 11.59
N ASP A 164 28.04 19.64 12.66
CA ASP A 164 26.59 19.45 12.83
C ASP A 164 25.81 20.13 11.69
N THR A 165 24.91 19.38 11.03
CA THR A 165 24.15 19.86 9.87
C THR A 165 23.22 21.05 10.19
N LEU A 166 22.70 21.15 11.42
CA LEU A 166 21.92 22.31 11.86
C LEU A 166 22.83 23.53 12.07
N ARG A 167 24.09 23.31 12.49
CA ARG A 167 25.10 24.38 12.53
C ARG A 167 25.46 24.86 11.13
N VAL A 168 25.59 23.97 10.14
CA VAL A 168 25.77 24.37 8.73
C VAL A 168 24.55 25.17 8.24
N ALA A 169 23.32 24.68 8.50
CA ALA A 169 22.09 25.40 8.15
C ALA A 169 21.99 26.80 8.79
N SER A 170 22.50 26.97 10.01
CA SER A 170 22.53 28.27 10.72
C SER A 170 23.52 29.29 10.14
N LEU A 171 24.43 28.86 9.26
CA LEU A 171 25.52 29.67 8.70
C LEU A 171 25.32 30.01 7.21
N LEU A 172 24.20 29.59 6.60
CA LEU A 172 23.89 29.85 5.19
C LEU A 172 23.80 31.36 4.92
N SER A 173 24.49 31.83 3.87
CA SER A 173 24.36 33.19 3.38
C SER A 173 23.01 33.39 2.66
N LYS A 174 22.70 34.64 2.27
CA LYS A 174 21.55 34.91 1.40
C LYS A 174 21.72 34.25 0.03
N GLU A 175 22.93 34.31 -0.55
CA GLU A 175 23.25 33.64 -1.80
C GLU A 175 23.10 32.10 -1.69
N ASP A 176 23.50 31.50 -0.55
CA ASP A 176 23.31 30.07 -0.31
C ASP A 176 21.82 29.70 -0.24
N ILE A 177 20.99 30.49 0.46
CA ILE A 177 19.54 30.28 0.57
C ILE A 177 18.87 30.40 -0.80
N ASP A 178 19.22 31.41 -1.60
CA ASP A 178 18.70 31.57 -2.96
C ASP A 178 19.08 30.36 -3.84
N LYS A 179 20.32 29.87 -3.72
CA LYS A 179 20.79 28.68 -4.45
C LYS A 179 20.10 27.39 -4.01
N ILE A 180 19.86 27.23 -2.72
CA ILE A 180 19.09 26.11 -2.15
C ILE A 180 17.65 26.15 -2.68
N CYS A 181 17.02 27.32 -2.73
CA CYS A 181 15.68 27.50 -3.31
C CYS A 181 15.63 27.11 -4.79
N GLU A 182 16.60 27.53 -5.62
CA GLU A 182 16.69 27.12 -7.02
C GLU A 182 16.77 25.59 -7.18
N LEU A 183 17.67 24.94 -6.43
CA LEU A 183 17.88 23.49 -6.48
C LEU A 183 16.65 22.72 -5.97
N PHE A 184 16.03 23.22 -4.90
CA PHE A 184 14.80 22.67 -4.35
C PHE A 184 13.65 22.74 -5.36
N VAL A 185 13.45 23.89 -6.02
CA VAL A 185 12.42 24.04 -7.06
C VAL A 185 12.67 23.08 -8.25
N GLN A 186 13.92 22.89 -8.66
CA GLN A 186 14.26 21.91 -9.71
C GLN A 186 13.95 20.46 -9.29
N GLY A 187 14.29 20.08 -8.06
CA GLY A 187 13.98 18.75 -7.51
C GLY A 187 12.47 18.54 -7.33
N MET A 188 11.78 19.54 -6.79
CA MET A 188 10.33 19.55 -6.57
C MET A 188 9.58 19.39 -7.91
N LYS A 189 10.02 20.08 -8.97
CA LYS A 189 9.46 19.90 -10.32
C LYS A 189 9.57 18.44 -10.80
N ARG A 190 10.68 17.75 -10.55
CA ARG A 190 10.85 16.33 -10.91
C ARG A 190 9.92 15.42 -10.09
N ILE A 191 9.81 15.65 -8.78
CA ILE A 191 8.89 14.90 -7.90
C ILE A 191 7.44 15.11 -8.34
N LEU A 192 7.00 16.36 -8.50
CA LEU A 192 5.64 16.69 -8.91
C LEU A 192 5.28 16.11 -10.27
N VAL A 193 6.15 16.21 -11.29
CA VAL A 193 5.90 15.59 -12.61
C VAL A 193 5.71 14.08 -12.48
N ARG A 194 6.54 13.39 -11.69
CA ARG A 194 6.42 11.93 -11.46
C ARG A 194 5.14 11.54 -10.73
N TYR A 195 4.82 12.21 -9.62
CA TYR A 195 3.64 11.86 -8.81
C TYR A 195 2.32 12.29 -9.48
N CYS A 196 2.28 13.46 -10.14
CA CYS A 196 1.13 13.84 -10.97
C CYS A 196 1.01 12.98 -12.24
N GLY A 197 2.12 12.40 -12.74
CA GLY A 197 2.10 11.33 -13.74
C GLY A 197 1.33 10.11 -13.23
N LYS A 198 1.79 9.50 -12.12
CA LYS A 198 1.14 8.35 -11.47
C LYS A 198 -0.34 8.61 -11.12
N LEU A 199 -0.68 9.79 -10.63
CA LEU A 199 -2.07 10.16 -10.35
C LEU A 199 -2.90 10.19 -11.65
N ARG A 200 -2.40 10.81 -12.73
CA ARG A 200 -3.11 10.83 -14.02
C ARG A 200 -3.25 9.43 -14.62
N GLU A 201 -2.22 8.59 -14.54
CA GLU A 201 -2.29 7.18 -14.95
C GLU A 201 -3.38 6.43 -14.17
N SER A 202 -3.47 6.67 -12.86
CA SER A 202 -4.54 6.12 -12.00
C SER A 202 -5.93 6.58 -12.45
N PHE A 203 -6.14 7.89 -12.67
CA PHE A 203 -7.41 8.43 -13.14
C PHE A 203 -7.78 7.97 -14.55
N CYS A 204 -6.86 7.98 -15.52
CA CYS A 204 -7.12 7.45 -16.87
C CYS A 204 -7.45 5.94 -16.84
N SER A 205 -6.83 5.18 -15.93
CA SER A 205 -7.13 3.75 -15.68
C SER A 205 -8.46 3.51 -14.94
N MET A 206 -9.11 4.58 -14.44
CA MET A 206 -10.46 4.58 -13.88
C MET A 206 -11.49 5.07 -14.91
N ASP A 207 -11.22 6.16 -15.63
CA ASP A 207 -12.12 6.72 -16.66
C ASP A 207 -12.36 5.72 -17.81
N SER A 208 -11.31 5.01 -18.23
CA SER A 208 -11.41 3.91 -19.21
C SER A 208 -12.26 2.72 -18.73
N LYS A 209 -12.53 2.61 -17.42
CA LYS A 209 -13.48 1.65 -16.84
C LYS A 209 -14.86 2.27 -16.60
N ALA A 210 -14.95 3.59 -16.42
CA ALA A 210 -16.19 4.32 -16.15
C ALA A 210 -17.15 4.33 -17.36
N SER A 211 -16.65 4.27 -18.59
CA SER A 211 -17.49 4.12 -19.80
C SER A 211 -18.29 2.82 -19.89
N SER A 212 -18.22 1.92 -18.89
CA SER A 212 -18.92 0.63 -18.87
C SER A 212 -20.00 0.46 -17.79
N LYS A 213 -20.22 1.43 -16.89
CA LYS A 213 -21.30 1.34 -15.88
C LYS A 213 -22.02 2.67 -15.61
N THR A 214 -23.32 2.67 -15.88
CA THR A 214 -24.28 3.71 -15.50
C THR A 214 -24.52 3.74 -13.98
N SER A 215 -24.84 4.94 -13.48
CA SER A 215 -25.50 5.25 -12.20
C SER A 215 -24.95 4.67 -10.89
N GLY A 216 -24.40 5.57 -10.06
CA GLY A 216 -24.36 5.45 -8.60
C GLY A 216 -23.20 4.66 -8.01
N ILE A 217 -22.30 5.36 -7.29
CA ILE A 217 -21.56 4.98 -6.05
C ILE A 217 -20.55 6.10 -5.74
N ALA A 218 -20.27 6.30 -4.44
CA ALA A 218 -19.61 7.45 -3.83
C ALA A 218 -18.17 7.78 -4.30
N SER A 219 -17.70 8.95 -3.85
CA SER A 219 -16.45 9.63 -4.24
C SER A 219 -15.18 8.78 -4.03
N LYS A 220 -14.60 8.28 -5.13
CA LYS A 220 -13.43 7.37 -5.17
C LYS A 220 -12.06 8.01 -4.89
N PHE A 221 -12.02 9.10 -4.11
CA PHE A 221 -10.77 9.78 -3.72
C PHE A 221 -10.25 9.36 -2.34
N SER A 222 -10.86 8.38 -1.65
CA SER A 222 -10.39 7.95 -0.34
C SER A 222 -9.06 7.21 -0.46
N VAL A 223 -8.03 7.74 0.22
CA VAL A 223 -6.92 6.91 0.68
C VAL A 223 -7.56 5.92 1.67
N GLN A 224 -7.34 4.62 1.46
CA GLN A 224 -8.07 3.60 2.21
C GLN A 224 -7.24 3.15 3.41
N THR A 225 -7.67 3.50 4.62
CA THR A 225 -7.02 3.03 5.84
C THR A 225 -7.08 1.50 5.93
N LEU A 226 -5.96 0.85 6.25
CA LEU A 226 -5.87 -0.60 6.42
C LEU A 226 -6.88 -1.09 7.48
N ALA A 227 -7.82 -1.95 7.05
CA ALA A 227 -8.74 -2.64 7.96
C ALA A 227 -7.98 -3.59 8.91
N CYS A 228 -7.89 -3.21 10.17
CA CYS A 228 -7.11 -3.87 11.21
C CYS A 228 -7.81 -3.81 12.58
N GLY A 229 -7.37 -4.67 13.50
CA GLY A 229 -7.92 -4.78 14.85
C GLY A 229 -7.08 -4.11 15.93
N ARG A 230 -7.65 -4.08 17.13
CA ARG A 230 -6.99 -3.62 18.36
C ARG A 230 -6.58 -4.82 19.21
N ILE A 231 -5.97 -4.55 20.37
CA ILE A 231 -5.54 -5.59 21.32
C ILE A 231 -6.70 -6.48 21.80
N ASP A 232 -7.92 -5.97 21.86
CA ASP A 232 -9.11 -6.75 22.22
C ASP A 232 -9.46 -7.82 21.17
N ASP A 233 -9.21 -7.55 19.87
CA ASP A 233 -9.41 -8.54 18.81
C ASP A 233 -8.39 -9.68 18.90
N PHE A 234 -7.15 -9.37 19.30
CA PHE A 234 -6.13 -10.36 19.59
C PHE A 234 -6.55 -11.28 20.75
N HIS A 235 -7.12 -10.71 21.83
CA HIS A 235 -7.60 -11.48 22.98
C HIS A 235 -8.86 -12.32 22.68
N LYS A 236 -9.79 -11.83 21.85
CA LYS A 236 -10.96 -12.59 21.36
C LYS A 236 -10.55 -13.75 20.45
N GLY A 237 -9.47 -13.56 19.69
CA GLY A 237 -8.90 -14.57 18.81
C GLY A 237 -9.78 -14.95 17.61
N LEU A 238 -9.33 -15.96 16.87
CA LEU A 238 -9.92 -16.34 15.58
C LEU A 238 -11.37 -16.84 15.71
N ARG A 239 -11.73 -17.51 16.81
CA ARG A 239 -13.05 -18.13 16.99
C ARG A 239 -14.19 -17.11 17.00
N GLU A 240 -13.99 -15.98 17.68
CA GLU A 240 -14.98 -14.89 17.71
C GLU A 240 -15.18 -14.26 16.32
N ARG A 241 -14.15 -14.33 15.48
CA ARG A 241 -14.11 -13.67 14.19
C ARG A 241 -14.90 -14.39 13.10
N ILE A 242 -14.71 -15.71 13.01
CA ILE A 242 -15.19 -16.56 11.91
C ILE A 242 -15.92 -17.83 12.39
N GLY A 243 -16.10 -18.01 13.71
CA GLY A 243 -16.71 -19.20 14.31
C GLY A 243 -15.70 -20.29 14.68
N ALA A 244 -16.22 -21.41 15.17
CA ALA A 244 -15.43 -22.62 15.44
C ALA A 244 -15.31 -23.50 14.19
N PRO A 245 -14.19 -24.23 14.00
CA PRO A 245 -14.04 -25.17 12.90
C PRO A 245 -14.91 -26.42 13.09
N HIS A 246 -15.25 -27.08 11.99
CA HIS A 246 -15.81 -28.43 12.04
C HIS A 246 -14.73 -29.48 12.37
N LEU A 247 -15.09 -30.62 12.99
CA LEU A 247 -14.12 -31.66 13.37
C LEU A 247 -13.68 -32.56 12.20
N ASP A 248 -14.58 -32.82 11.24
CA ASP A 248 -14.21 -33.42 9.95
C ASP A 248 -13.73 -32.30 9.03
N PHE A 249 -12.41 -32.04 9.08
CA PHE A 249 -11.78 -30.91 8.41
C PHE A 249 -11.92 -30.96 6.89
N LEU A 250 -11.47 -32.05 6.25
CA LEU A 250 -11.37 -32.11 4.79
C LEU A 250 -12.76 -32.05 4.12
N ARG A 251 -13.76 -32.70 4.72
CA ARG A 251 -15.15 -32.60 4.23
C ARG A 251 -15.71 -31.20 4.38
N ALA A 252 -15.51 -30.56 5.53
CA ALA A 252 -16.03 -29.21 5.76
C ALA A 252 -15.32 -28.15 4.90
N MET A 253 -14.01 -28.28 4.68
CA MET A 253 -13.28 -27.46 3.72
C MET A 253 -13.84 -27.63 2.29
N LYS A 254 -14.11 -28.87 1.85
CA LYS A 254 -14.78 -29.11 0.55
C LYS A 254 -16.13 -28.39 0.47
N LEU A 255 -16.98 -28.54 1.48
CA LEU A 255 -18.29 -27.88 1.53
C LEU A 255 -18.15 -26.34 1.49
N GLU A 256 -17.19 -25.77 2.22
CA GLU A 256 -16.86 -24.34 2.21
C GLU A 256 -16.49 -23.82 0.81
N HIS A 257 -15.85 -24.63 -0.02
CA HIS A 257 -15.43 -24.22 -1.37
C HIS A 257 -16.39 -24.63 -2.49
N CYS A 258 -17.21 -25.66 -2.32
CA CYS A 258 -17.98 -26.27 -3.42
C CYS A 258 -19.49 -26.07 -3.34
N ASP A 259 -20.03 -25.85 -2.13
CA ASP A 259 -21.46 -26.02 -1.83
C ASP A 259 -22.06 -24.90 -0.94
N LYS A 260 -21.26 -24.28 -0.05
CA LYS A 260 -21.69 -23.13 0.77
C LYS A 260 -21.78 -21.82 -0.04
N PRO A 261 -22.57 -20.81 0.40
CA PRO A 261 -22.72 -19.54 -0.31
C PRO A 261 -21.40 -18.90 -0.76
N GLY A 262 -21.40 -18.38 -2.00
CA GLY A 262 -20.23 -17.78 -2.65
C GLY A 262 -19.28 -18.78 -3.31
N PHE A 263 -19.54 -20.10 -3.32
CA PHE A 263 -18.65 -21.10 -3.94
C PHE A 263 -18.30 -20.81 -5.43
N ASP A 264 -19.20 -20.15 -6.14
CA ASP A 264 -19.11 -19.73 -7.54
C ASP A 264 -18.82 -18.23 -7.72
N PHE A 265 -18.67 -17.48 -6.62
CA PHE A 265 -18.32 -16.07 -6.68
C PHE A 265 -16.99 -15.89 -7.41
N THR A 266 -17.02 -15.06 -8.45
CA THR A 266 -15.87 -14.80 -9.30
C THR A 266 -15.07 -13.63 -8.77
N PHE A 267 -13.84 -13.89 -8.37
CA PHE A 267 -12.90 -12.88 -7.87
C PHE A 267 -11.63 -12.83 -8.72
N LYS A 268 -10.89 -11.72 -8.62
CA LYS A 268 -9.63 -11.50 -9.35
C LYS A 268 -8.49 -11.25 -8.36
N THR A 269 -7.35 -11.91 -8.53
CA THR A 269 -6.16 -11.64 -7.72
C THR A 269 -5.50 -10.32 -8.13
N SER A 270 -5.04 -9.53 -7.16
CA SER A 270 -4.37 -8.26 -7.40
C SER A 270 -3.02 -8.42 -8.12
N ASN A 271 -2.23 -9.41 -7.70
CA ASN A 271 -0.81 -9.52 -8.07
C ASN A 271 -0.61 -10.27 -9.40
N TYR A 272 -1.50 -11.20 -9.73
CA TYR A 272 -1.37 -12.08 -10.89
C TYR A 272 -2.48 -11.89 -11.92
N GLY A 273 -3.58 -11.22 -11.57
CA GLY A 273 -4.71 -11.01 -12.46
C GLY A 273 -5.55 -12.26 -12.75
N ILE A 274 -5.26 -13.40 -12.13
CA ILE A 274 -6.03 -14.65 -12.25
C ILE A 274 -7.49 -14.39 -11.82
N VAL A 275 -8.46 -14.81 -12.64
CA VAL A 275 -9.90 -14.70 -12.40
C VAL A 275 -10.48 -16.10 -12.15
N THR A 276 -10.97 -16.35 -10.94
CA THR A 276 -11.33 -17.70 -10.49
C THR A 276 -12.48 -17.69 -9.47
N THR A 277 -12.87 -18.87 -8.97
CA THR A 277 -13.88 -19.05 -7.92
C THR A 277 -13.38 -20.05 -6.87
N PRO A 278 -13.91 -20.03 -5.63
CA PRO A 278 -13.54 -21.01 -4.60
C PRO A 278 -13.66 -22.47 -5.07
N LYS A 279 -14.71 -22.79 -5.83
CA LYS A 279 -14.95 -24.13 -6.38
C LYS A 279 -13.94 -24.56 -7.43
N LYS A 280 -13.49 -23.62 -8.28
CA LYS A 280 -12.43 -23.88 -9.27
C LYS A 280 -11.10 -24.15 -8.57
N GLU A 281 -10.72 -23.29 -7.62
CA GLU A 281 -9.48 -23.46 -6.86
C GLU A 281 -9.46 -24.75 -6.05
N TRP A 282 -10.54 -25.10 -5.37
CA TRP A 282 -10.66 -26.40 -4.72
C TRP A 282 -10.49 -27.56 -5.72
N GLY A 283 -11.18 -27.51 -6.86
CA GLY A 283 -11.08 -28.55 -7.89
C GLY A 283 -9.66 -28.73 -8.42
N ILE A 284 -8.92 -27.63 -8.63
CA ILE A 284 -7.53 -27.66 -9.09
C ILE A 284 -6.62 -28.28 -8.02
N VAL A 285 -6.69 -27.82 -6.77
CA VAL A 285 -5.79 -28.30 -5.71
C VAL A 285 -6.14 -29.75 -5.31
N ALA A 286 -7.42 -30.09 -5.19
CA ALA A 286 -7.89 -31.46 -4.95
C ALA A 286 -7.68 -32.41 -6.17
N GLY A 287 -7.19 -31.88 -7.29
CA GLY A 287 -6.83 -32.66 -8.47
C GLY A 287 -7.99 -33.15 -9.33
N SER A 288 -9.23 -32.72 -9.05
CA SER A 288 -10.42 -33.02 -9.87
C SER A 288 -10.60 -32.07 -11.06
N ALA A 289 -9.75 -31.05 -11.20
CA ALA A 289 -9.68 -30.14 -12.34
C ALA A 289 -8.22 -29.84 -12.69
N GLN A 290 -7.97 -29.43 -13.93
CA GLN A 290 -6.66 -28.97 -14.39
C GLN A 290 -6.58 -27.44 -14.31
N CYS A 291 -5.43 -26.89 -13.91
CA CYS A 291 -5.20 -25.46 -13.94
C CYS A 291 -5.02 -24.99 -15.40
N PRO A 292 -5.66 -23.90 -15.84
CA PRO A 292 -5.42 -23.32 -17.17
C PRO A 292 -3.95 -22.94 -17.36
N GLU A 293 -3.39 -23.18 -18.54
CA GLU A 293 -1.99 -22.83 -18.84
C GLU A 293 -1.72 -21.33 -18.69
N THR A 294 -2.71 -20.48 -18.98
CA THR A 294 -2.67 -19.03 -18.77
C THR A 294 -2.31 -18.65 -17.34
N ASP A 295 -2.87 -19.37 -16.36
CA ASP A 295 -2.77 -19.06 -14.94
C ASP A 295 -1.43 -19.54 -14.34
N LEU A 296 -0.67 -20.32 -15.11
CA LEU A 296 0.68 -20.81 -14.78
C LEU A 296 1.78 -19.86 -15.28
N GLN A 297 1.50 -18.98 -16.24
CA GLN A 297 2.49 -18.10 -16.89
C GLN A 297 3.19 -17.13 -15.92
N HIS A 298 2.61 -16.90 -14.74
CA HIS A 298 3.09 -15.95 -13.73
C HIS A 298 4.03 -16.60 -12.69
N GLY A 299 4.55 -17.80 -12.97
CA GLY A 299 5.35 -18.58 -12.01
C GLY A 299 4.51 -19.29 -10.95
N ARG A 300 3.19 -19.42 -11.15
CA ARG A 300 2.30 -20.14 -10.24
C ARG A 300 2.64 -21.64 -10.25
N VAL A 301 3.15 -22.14 -9.13
CA VAL A 301 3.36 -23.58 -8.92
C VAL A 301 2.19 -24.16 -8.14
N ILE A 302 1.67 -25.32 -8.56
CA ILE A 302 0.62 -26.06 -7.84
C ILE A 302 1.16 -27.47 -7.55
N PRO A 303 1.89 -27.65 -6.44
CA PRO A 303 2.46 -28.95 -6.10
C PRO A 303 1.35 -29.95 -5.77
N ARG A 304 1.56 -31.22 -6.13
CA ARG A 304 0.65 -32.31 -5.75
C ARG A 304 0.86 -32.71 -4.29
N LEU A 305 -0.18 -33.21 -3.64
CA LEU A 305 -0.16 -33.63 -2.23
C LEU A 305 0.94 -34.66 -1.95
N GLU A 306 1.13 -35.60 -2.87
CA GLU A 306 2.14 -36.68 -2.79
C GLU A 306 3.57 -36.17 -2.98
N GLN A 307 3.74 -34.97 -3.55
CA GLN A 307 5.04 -34.28 -3.64
C GLN A 307 5.32 -33.53 -2.32
N LEU A 308 4.34 -32.79 -1.81
CA LEU A 308 4.48 -32.00 -0.57
C LEU A 308 4.70 -32.89 0.65
N ARG A 309 4.00 -34.03 0.77
CA ARG A 309 4.22 -35.01 1.85
C ARG A 309 5.64 -35.58 1.92
N LYS A 310 6.46 -35.44 0.86
CA LYS A 310 7.87 -35.89 0.86
C LYS A 310 8.83 -34.85 1.43
N LEU A 311 8.37 -33.63 1.68
CA LEU A 311 9.19 -32.57 2.29
C LEU A 311 9.31 -32.85 3.79
N PRO A 312 10.52 -32.77 4.39
CA PRO A 312 10.72 -33.02 5.82
C PRO A 312 9.81 -32.16 6.72
N ILE A 313 9.57 -30.91 6.32
CA ILE A 313 8.72 -29.95 7.05
C ILE A 313 7.22 -30.29 7.02
N ALA A 314 6.78 -31.17 6.10
CA ALA A 314 5.39 -31.57 5.97
C ALA A 314 5.04 -32.84 6.78
N THR A 315 6.01 -33.43 7.49
CA THR A 315 5.83 -34.72 8.21
C THR A 315 4.78 -34.69 9.31
N GLU A 316 4.57 -33.55 9.97
CA GLU A 316 3.53 -33.37 11.01
C GLU A 316 2.21 -32.77 10.48
N LEU A 317 2.12 -32.52 9.17
CA LEU A 317 0.95 -31.90 8.54
C LEU A 317 -0.04 -32.96 8.04
N THR A 318 -1.31 -32.72 8.34
CA THR A 318 -2.43 -33.46 7.75
C THR A 318 -2.67 -32.99 6.31
N ASP A 319 -3.39 -33.80 5.53
CA ASP A 319 -3.75 -33.41 4.16
C ASP A 319 -4.57 -32.12 4.12
N ALA A 320 -5.48 -31.94 5.08
CA ALA A 320 -6.26 -30.71 5.23
C ALA A 320 -5.35 -29.47 5.40
N GLU A 321 -4.32 -29.58 6.23
CA GLU A 321 -3.32 -28.53 6.43
C GLU A 321 -2.55 -28.24 5.13
N ILE A 322 -2.08 -29.27 4.41
CA ILE A 322 -1.40 -29.11 3.13
C ILE A 322 -2.33 -28.47 2.07
N TYR A 323 -3.59 -28.92 1.97
CA TYR A 323 -4.60 -28.33 1.09
C TYR A 323 -4.82 -26.84 1.39
N SER A 324 -4.94 -26.47 2.68
CA SER A 324 -5.14 -25.08 3.09
C SER A 324 -3.96 -24.17 2.72
N LEU A 325 -2.72 -24.68 2.84
CA LEU A 325 -1.51 -23.96 2.45
C LEU A 325 -1.49 -23.70 0.93
N VAL A 326 -1.73 -24.73 0.11
CA VAL A 326 -1.71 -24.59 -1.36
C VAL A 326 -2.83 -23.67 -1.84
N LEU A 327 -4.02 -23.74 -1.23
CA LEU A 327 -5.12 -22.80 -1.51
C LEU A 327 -4.73 -21.35 -1.16
N TYR A 328 -4.16 -21.11 0.03
CA TYR A 328 -3.73 -19.77 0.45
C TYR A 328 -2.58 -19.21 -0.41
N THR A 329 -1.58 -20.02 -0.77
CA THR A 329 -0.50 -19.57 -1.65
C THR A 329 -0.96 -19.40 -3.10
N GLY A 330 -2.07 -20.04 -3.48
CA GLY A 330 -2.83 -19.75 -4.68
C GLY A 330 -3.78 -18.56 -4.51
N PRO A 331 -4.73 -18.35 -5.44
CA PRO A 331 -5.65 -17.21 -5.42
C PRO A 331 -6.45 -16.97 -4.14
N MET A 332 -6.72 -18.01 -3.33
CA MET A 332 -7.66 -17.93 -2.21
C MET A 332 -7.20 -17.03 -1.04
N PHE A 333 -5.93 -16.58 -0.99
CA PHE A 333 -5.54 -15.50 -0.05
C PHE A 333 -6.47 -14.29 -0.18
N THR A 334 -6.95 -14.00 -1.39
CA THR A 334 -7.85 -12.86 -1.67
C THR A 334 -9.13 -12.99 -0.87
N VAL A 335 -9.78 -14.15 -0.95
CA VAL A 335 -11.04 -14.43 -0.26
C VAL A 335 -10.84 -14.59 1.25
N TYR A 336 -9.87 -15.40 1.69
CA TYR A 336 -9.65 -15.64 3.12
C TYR A 336 -9.25 -14.37 3.87
N ASN A 337 -8.35 -13.55 3.30
CA ASN A 337 -7.97 -12.28 3.92
C ASN A 337 -9.11 -11.26 3.85
N SER A 338 -9.99 -11.32 2.84
CA SER A 338 -11.17 -10.43 2.79
C SER A 338 -12.23 -10.80 3.82
N ILE A 339 -12.46 -12.10 4.07
CA ILE A 339 -13.33 -12.58 5.14
C ILE A 339 -12.76 -12.20 6.50
N LEU A 340 -11.45 -12.42 6.68
CA LEU A 340 -10.76 -12.03 7.89
C LEU A 340 -10.79 -10.52 8.11
N ARG A 341 -10.57 -9.67 7.11
CA ARG A 341 -10.68 -8.21 7.31
C ARG A 341 -12.11 -7.69 7.28
N ARG A 342 -13.08 -8.52 6.86
CA ARG A 342 -14.45 -8.14 6.46
C ARG A 342 -14.46 -7.01 5.40
N TRP A 343 -13.42 -7.00 4.56
CA TRP A 343 -13.11 -5.92 3.64
C TRP A 343 -12.22 -6.42 2.48
N PRO A 344 -12.42 -5.99 1.22
CA PRO A 344 -13.42 -5.02 0.78
C PRO A 344 -14.82 -5.65 0.74
N ALA A 345 -15.85 -4.83 0.96
CA ALA A 345 -17.24 -5.30 1.04
C ALA A 345 -17.65 -6.10 -0.20
N GLU A 346 -17.27 -5.66 -1.41
CA GLU A 346 -17.54 -6.37 -2.67
C GLU A 346 -17.02 -7.82 -2.70
N THR A 347 -15.95 -8.13 -1.97
CA THR A 347 -15.43 -9.50 -1.83
C THR A 347 -15.99 -10.20 -0.59
N PHE A 348 -16.27 -9.48 0.51
CA PHE A 348 -16.78 -10.07 1.75
C PHE A 348 -18.27 -10.44 1.72
N GLU A 349 -19.12 -9.57 1.17
CA GLU A 349 -20.59 -9.72 1.19
C GLU A 349 -21.11 -11.06 0.63
N PRO A 350 -20.59 -11.59 -0.51
CA PRO A 350 -20.98 -12.91 -1.03
C PRO A 350 -20.74 -14.07 -0.06
N PHE A 351 -19.85 -13.89 0.93
CA PHE A 351 -19.42 -14.91 1.88
C PHE A 351 -19.94 -14.69 3.31
N ARG A 352 -20.89 -13.77 3.55
CA ARG A 352 -21.44 -13.53 4.91
C ARG A 352 -21.94 -14.81 5.61
N ALA A 353 -22.51 -15.75 4.86
CA ALA A 353 -22.98 -17.05 5.36
C ALA A 353 -21.94 -18.20 5.22
N ASN A 354 -20.72 -17.89 4.79
CA ASN A 354 -19.64 -18.83 4.54
C ASN A 354 -18.28 -18.23 4.94
N THR A 355 -17.99 -18.23 6.24
CA THR A 355 -16.77 -17.61 6.80
C THR A 355 -15.48 -18.44 6.57
N PHE A 356 -15.53 -19.54 5.81
CA PHE A 356 -14.42 -20.48 5.63
C PHE A 356 -13.74 -20.91 6.95
N SER A 357 -14.54 -21.00 8.02
CA SER A 357 -14.07 -21.22 9.39
C SER A 357 -13.10 -22.40 9.47
N THR A 358 -13.51 -23.55 8.94
CA THR A 358 -12.70 -24.77 9.02
C THR A 358 -11.40 -24.62 8.26
N THR A 359 -11.47 -24.13 7.03
CA THR A 359 -10.29 -23.87 6.17
C THR A 359 -9.27 -22.94 6.83
N ILE A 360 -9.73 -21.84 7.44
CA ILE A 360 -8.85 -20.81 8.02
C ILE A 360 -8.24 -21.30 9.34
N HIS A 361 -8.99 -21.99 10.20
CA HIS A 361 -8.43 -22.62 11.42
C HIS A 361 -7.39 -23.69 11.06
N VAL A 362 -7.65 -24.51 10.04
CA VAL A 362 -6.71 -25.51 9.52
C VAL A 362 -5.44 -24.85 8.97
N LEU A 363 -5.57 -23.72 8.25
CA LEU A 363 -4.43 -22.93 7.78
C LEU A 363 -3.58 -22.35 8.92
N VAL A 364 -4.22 -21.84 9.99
CA VAL A 364 -3.49 -21.40 11.19
C VAL A 364 -2.75 -22.56 11.85
N SER A 365 -3.38 -23.74 11.97
CA SER A 365 -2.72 -24.95 12.49
C SER A 365 -1.49 -25.33 11.66
N ALA A 366 -1.62 -25.31 10.33
CA ALA A 366 -0.53 -25.62 9.41
C ALA A 366 0.67 -24.68 9.60
N VAL A 367 0.42 -23.36 9.63
CA VAL A 367 1.45 -22.33 9.85
C VAL A 367 2.10 -22.46 11.23
N GLN A 368 1.31 -22.73 12.28
CA GLN A 368 1.84 -22.91 13.65
C GLN A 368 2.73 -24.15 13.78
N LYS A 369 2.39 -25.26 13.12
CA LYS A 369 3.24 -26.46 13.09
C LYS A 369 4.55 -26.20 12.33
N ILE A 370 4.45 -25.62 11.13
CA ILE A 370 5.61 -25.22 10.32
C ILE A 370 6.55 -24.32 11.14
N ALA A 371 6.01 -23.33 11.84
CA ALA A 371 6.79 -22.39 12.65
C ALA A 371 7.56 -23.05 13.82
N ARG A 372 7.09 -24.18 14.35
CA ARG A 372 7.83 -24.95 15.39
C ARG A 372 9.05 -25.69 14.82
N SER A 373 8.97 -26.07 13.55
CA SER A 373 10.02 -26.82 12.85
C SER A 373 10.96 -25.92 12.04
N MET A 374 10.70 -24.61 11.99
CA MET A 374 11.57 -23.63 11.34
C MET A 374 12.44 -22.91 12.37
N THR A 375 13.76 -23.00 12.20
CA THR A 375 14.69 -22.06 12.85
C THR A 375 14.62 -20.73 12.11
N LEU A 376 14.14 -19.68 12.76
CA LEU A 376 14.22 -18.31 12.23
C LEU A 376 15.65 -17.79 12.42
N PRO A 377 16.35 -17.35 11.34
CA PRO A 377 17.66 -16.72 11.48
C PRO A 377 17.57 -15.42 12.29
N GLU A 378 18.57 -15.16 13.11
CA GLU A 378 18.72 -13.87 13.78
C GLU A 378 18.86 -12.75 12.73
N GLY A 379 18.13 -11.65 12.93
CA GLY A 379 18.11 -10.53 11.97
C GLY A 379 17.36 -10.80 10.65
N LEU A 380 16.54 -11.86 10.55
CA LEU A 380 15.72 -12.12 9.35
C LEU A 380 14.81 -10.92 9.03
N LEU A 381 15.16 -10.19 7.97
CA LEU A 381 14.38 -9.07 7.46
C LEU A 381 13.50 -9.53 6.28
N LEU A 382 12.21 -9.23 6.37
CA LEU A 382 11.20 -9.57 5.38
C LEU A 382 10.45 -8.32 4.92
N TYR A 383 10.08 -8.29 3.65
CA TYR A 383 9.43 -7.17 2.98
C TYR A 383 8.02 -7.57 2.51
N ARG A 384 7.13 -6.58 2.43
CA ARG A 384 5.81 -6.69 1.79
C ARG A 384 5.37 -5.34 1.23
N GLY A 385 4.79 -5.34 0.04
CA GLY A 385 3.98 -4.24 -0.45
C GLY A 385 2.59 -4.31 0.19
N LEU A 386 2.00 -3.15 0.51
CA LEU A 386 0.60 -3.05 0.91
C LEU A 386 -0.35 -2.86 -0.29
N GLY A 387 0.17 -2.32 -1.40
CA GLY A 387 -0.54 -2.13 -2.67
C GLY A 387 -1.47 -0.91 -2.67
N GLY A 388 -1.50 -0.19 -3.79
CA GLY A 388 -2.42 0.95 -3.98
C GLY A 388 -2.16 2.16 -3.09
N LEU A 389 -3.21 2.96 -2.88
CA LEU A 389 -3.24 4.11 -1.96
C LEU A 389 -3.83 3.66 -0.61
N LEU A 390 -3.11 2.78 0.08
CA LEU A 390 -3.49 2.27 1.40
C LEU A 390 -2.75 3.06 2.49
N ASP A 391 -3.47 3.62 3.45
CA ASP A 391 -2.86 4.27 4.62
C ASP A 391 -2.75 3.29 5.80
N LEU A 392 -1.79 3.55 6.69
CA LEU A 392 -1.70 2.88 7.98
C LEU A 392 -2.72 3.48 8.96
N PRO A 393 -3.27 2.68 9.87
CA PRO A 393 -4.24 3.15 10.85
C PRO A 393 -3.61 4.12 11.83
N ASP A 394 -4.42 5.02 12.39
CA ASP A 394 -4.00 6.02 13.39
C ASP A 394 -3.22 5.41 14.57
N CYS A 395 -3.59 4.21 15.02
CA CYS A 395 -2.91 3.48 16.10
C CYS A 395 -1.47 3.04 15.76
N PHE A 396 -1.07 3.08 14.49
CA PHE A 396 0.33 2.88 14.09
C PHE A 396 1.18 4.10 14.46
N TRP A 397 0.63 5.31 14.30
CA TRP A 397 1.32 6.59 14.51
C TRP A 397 1.16 7.10 15.95
N LYS A 398 -0.08 7.10 16.45
CA LYS A 398 -0.50 7.63 17.76
C LYS A 398 -0.46 6.50 18.80
N ALA A 399 0.16 6.78 19.94
CA ALA A 399 0.20 5.84 21.07
C ALA A 399 -1.15 5.80 21.81
N ASP A 400 -1.51 4.64 22.34
CA ASP A 400 -2.66 4.51 23.25
C ASP A 400 -2.35 5.04 24.66
N GLY A 401 -3.36 5.02 25.55
CA GLY A 401 -3.21 5.44 26.96
C GLY A 401 -2.25 4.60 27.81
N ARG A 402 -1.59 3.58 27.24
CA ARG A 402 -0.52 2.78 27.86
C ARG A 402 0.84 3.00 27.19
N GLY A 403 0.93 3.91 26.21
CA GLY A 403 2.14 4.16 25.42
C GLY A 403 2.37 3.17 24.28
N CYS A 404 1.44 2.25 24.02
CA CYS A 404 1.59 1.24 22.98
C CYS A 404 1.19 1.79 21.60
N ARG A 405 1.93 1.39 20.56
CA ARG A 405 1.63 1.68 19.15
C ARG A 405 1.58 0.38 18.35
N GLY A 406 0.79 0.38 17.28
CA GLY A 406 0.59 -0.75 16.37
C GLY A 406 -0.87 -1.20 16.30
N PHE A 407 -1.09 -2.28 15.55
CA PHE A 407 -2.40 -2.86 15.28
C PHE A 407 -2.32 -4.40 15.29
N SER A 408 -3.45 -5.06 15.54
CA SER A 408 -3.58 -6.48 15.22
C SER A 408 -3.92 -6.61 13.75
N GLU A 409 -3.05 -7.21 12.94
CA GLU A 409 -3.48 -7.70 11.63
C GLU A 409 -4.53 -8.80 11.85
N TRP A 410 -5.49 -8.84 10.94
CA TRP A 410 -6.61 -9.75 10.95
C TRP A 410 -6.48 -10.85 9.91
N GLY A 411 -5.95 -10.52 8.73
CA GLY A 411 -5.58 -11.47 7.69
C GLY A 411 -4.24 -12.17 7.97
N PHE A 412 -3.79 -12.96 6.99
CA PHE A 412 -2.43 -13.48 6.96
C PHE A 412 -1.49 -12.47 6.29
N LEU A 413 -0.24 -12.42 6.76
CA LEU A 413 0.81 -11.57 6.22
C LEU A 413 1.73 -12.35 5.28
N SER A 414 1.43 -12.32 3.97
CA SER A 414 2.41 -12.72 2.96
C SER A 414 3.58 -11.73 2.94
N THR A 415 4.81 -12.26 2.85
CA THR A 415 6.08 -11.51 2.85
C THR A 415 7.12 -12.21 1.97
N THR A 416 8.21 -11.51 1.63
CA THR A 416 9.35 -12.02 0.84
C THR A 416 10.67 -11.48 1.40
N SER A 417 11.75 -12.24 1.29
CA SER A 417 13.11 -11.76 1.61
C SER A 417 13.69 -10.87 0.50
N CYS A 418 13.13 -10.90 -0.71
CA CYS A 418 13.57 -10.06 -1.82
C CYS A 418 12.75 -8.77 -1.87
N LYS A 419 13.39 -7.64 -1.58
CA LYS A 419 12.75 -6.31 -1.56
C LYS A 419 12.14 -5.94 -2.92
N ASP A 420 12.81 -6.27 -4.03
CA ASP A 420 12.36 -5.92 -5.38
C ASP A 420 11.14 -6.75 -5.83
N VAL A 421 10.80 -7.83 -5.12
CA VAL A 421 9.54 -8.58 -5.31
C VAL A 421 8.39 -8.01 -4.46
N ALA A 422 8.69 -7.15 -3.48
CA ALA A 422 7.72 -6.50 -2.60
C ALA A 422 7.33 -5.07 -3.04
N MET A 423 8.16 -4.42 -3.86
CA MET A 423 8.02 -3.02 -4.31
C MET A 423 7.33 -2.89 -5.67
#